data_AF-A0A836X8S9-F1
#
_entry.id   AF-A0A836X8S9-F1
#
_cell.length_a   1.000
_cell.length_b   1.000
_cell.length_c   1.000
_cell.angle_alpha   90.00
_cell.angle_beta   90.00
_cell.angle_gamma   90.00
#
_symmetry.space_group_name_H-M   'P 1'
#
loop_
_entity.id
_entity.type
_entity.pdbx_description
1 polymer ?
#
loop_
_entity_poly.entity_id
_entity_poly.type
_entity_poly.pdbx_seq_one_letter_code
_entity_poly.pdbx_strand_id
1 'polypeptide(L)'
;MSLLDKLKKQAKGIIEKKMEEEEPTITEVDFLIRDQNAILLNKKLEFIHDYLKQLVENLNVIKPDNEITYSLNVNAQTKYPINKIRKINFTVHEGNSKNGERISLKYDLTSKKGLSITVNKDGQLPAIRKYLMEKTIKYFEAETEKGSRITLINPVSTRFIYATDLDNCMIILNLDNFDGPWSNLIRYGPEDITEELMDETAKYILGEESKFSELSGNSVSDKTIMQLRDHLTKFN
;
A
#
# COMPACT_ATOMS: atom_id res chain seq x y z
N MET A 1 -25.13 -42.74 -9.45
CA MET A 1 -24.71 -41.48 -10.09
C MET A 1 -25.67 -40.38 -9.68
N SER A 2 -25.13 -39.27 -9.16
CA SER A 2 -25.90 -38.16 -8.59
C SER A 2 -26.63 -37.36 -9.68
N LEU A 3 -27.77 -36.74 -9.35
CA LEU A 3 -28.50 -35.83 -10.23
C LEU A 3 -27.58 -34.68 -10.71
N LEU A 4 -26.66 -34.24 -9.85
CA LEU A 4 -25.63 -33.23 -10.14
C LEU A 4 -24.63 -33.70 -11.21
N ASP A 5 -24.27 -34.99 -11.24
CA ASP A 5 -23.38 -35.52 -12.28
C ASP A 5 -24.08 -35.60 -13.63
N LYS A 6 -25.38 -35.90 -13.62
CA LYS A 6 -26.22 -35.89 -14.83
C LYS A 6 -26.40 -34.47 -15.36
N LEU A 7 -26.64 -33.49 -14.48
CA LEU A 7 -26.74 -32.07 -14.84
C LEU A 7 -25.41 -31.51 -15.37
N LYS A 8 -24.26 -31.88 -14.77
CA LYS A 8 -22.94 -31.49 -15.29
C LYS A 8 -22.63 -32.08 -16.66
N LYS A 9 -23.01 -33.34 -16.90
CA LYS A 9 -22.84 -33.96 -18.23
C LYS A 9 -23.76 -33.34 -19.28
N GLN A 10 -25.00 -33.01 -18.91
CA GLN A 10 -25.94 -32.32 -19.81
C GLN A 10 -25.50 -30.88 -20.09
N ALA A 11 -25.00 -30.16 -19.09
CA ALA A 11 -24.43 -28.82 -19.28
C ALA A 11 -23.23 -28.87 -20.22
N LYS A 12 -22.29 -29.80 -20.04
CA LYS A 12 -21.15 -29.98 -20.94
C LYS A 12 -21.56 -30.32 -22.37
N GLY A 13 -22.53 -31.22 -22.56
CA GLY A 13 -23.02 -31.58 -23.90
C GLY A 13 -23.80 -30.46 -24.60
N ILE A 14 -24.42 -29.54 -23.84
CA ILE A 14 -25.05 -28.33 -24.39
C ILE A 14 -24.00 -27.28 -24.73
N ILE A 15 -22.96 -27.13 -23.92
CA ILE A 15 -21.84 -26.21 -24.17
C ILE A 15 -21.04 -26.65 -25.41
N GLU A 16 -20.70 -27.94 -25.53
CA GLU A 16 -19.97 -28.47 -26.68
C GLU A 16 -20.77 -28.32 -27.99
N LYS A 17 -22.09 -28.56 -27.96
CA LYS A 17 -22.95 -28.32 -29.14
C LYS A 17 -23.13 -26.85 -29.50
N LYS A 18 -23.10 -25.94 -28.52
CA LYS A 18 -23.15 -24.50 -28.78
C LYS A 18 -21.82 -23.94 -29.30
N MET A 19 -20.69 -24.52 -28.88
CA MET A 19 -19.36 -24.13 -29.36
C MET A 19 -19.08 -24.55 -30.82
N GLU A 20 -19.80 -25.55 -31.35
CA GLU A 20 -19.69 -25.94 -32.77
C GLU A 20 -20.54 -25.09 -33.73
N GLU A 21 -21.57 -24.38 -33.23
CA GLU A 21 -22.50 -23.61 -34.08
C GLU A 21 -22.47 -22.09 -33.86
N GLU A 22 -21.95 -21.59 -32.74
CA GLU A 22 -21.86 -20.15 -32.46
C GLU A 22 -20.44 -19.81 -31.97
N GLU A 23 -19.78 -18.86 -32.63
CA GLU A 23 -18.56 -18.23 -32.09
C GLU A 23 -18.87 -17.76 -30.67
N PRO A 24 -18.09 -18.17 -29.65
CA PRO A 24 -18.37 -17.79 -28.28
C PRO A 24 -18.37 -16.26 -28.23
N THR A 25 -19.51 -15.69 -27.87
CA THR A 25 -19.61 -14.25 -27.63
C THR A 25 -18.58 -13.89 -26.58
N ILE A 26 -17.73 -12.91 -26.88
CA ILE A 26 -16.57 -12.44 -26.10
C ILE A 26 -16.90 -12.35 -24.58
N THR A 27 -18.15 -12.01 -24.26
CA THR A 27 -18.73 -11.90 -22.91
C THR A 27 -18.71 -13.18 -22.05
N GLU A 28 -18.92 -14.38 -22.61
CA GLU A 28 -18.96 -15.63 -21.82
C GLU A 28 -17.55 -16.12 -21.43
N VAL A 29 -16.58 -15.92 -22.33
CA VAL A 29 -15.16 -16.23 -22.09
C VAL A 29 -14.59 -15.27 -21.05
N ASP A 30 -14.90 -13.98 -21.14
CA ASP A 30 -14.48 -12.96 -20.17
C ASP A 30 -15.05 -13.24 -18.77
N PHE A 31 -16.28 -13.75 -18.67
CA PHE A 31 -16.88 -14.13 -17.40
C PHE A 31 -16.14 -15.31 -16.74
N LEU A 32 -15.83 -16.37 -17.51
CA LEU A 32 -15.10 -17.54 -17.01
C LEU A 32 -13.67 -17.19 -16.57
N ILE A 33 -12.98 -16.32 -17.31
CA ILE A 33 -11.64 -15.85 -16.95
C ILE A 33 -11.69 -15.04 -15.65
N ARG A 34 -12.66 -14.13 -15.50
CA ARG A 34 -12.84 -13.36 -14.26
C ARG A 34 -13.16 -14.24 -13.06
N ASP A 35 -13.99 -15.27 -13.23
CA ASP A 35 -14.31 -16.21 -12.15
C ASP A 35 -13.08 -17.03 -11.70
N GLN A 36 -12.28 -17.50 -12.66
CA GLN A 36 -11.01 -18.18 -12.35
C GLN A 36 -10.01 -17.25 -11.65
N ASN A 37 -9.86 -16.01 -12.14
CA ASN A 37 -9.01 -15.00 -11.52
C ASN A 37 -9.47 -14.69 -10.10
N ALA A 38 -10.78 -14.56 -9.87
CA ALA A 38 -11.34 -14.31 -8.54
C ALA A 38 -10.98 -15.43 -7.56
N ILE A 39 -11.09 -16.70 -7.96
CA ILE A 39 -10.74 -17.84 -7.10
C ILE A 39 -9.26 -17.81 -6.70
N LEU A 40 -8.36 -17.50 -7.64
CA LEU A 40 -6.92 -17.44 -7.37
C LEU A 40 -6.57 -16.25 -6.47
N LEU A 41 -7.11 -15.07 -6.78
CA LEU A 41 -6.83 -13.84 -6.07
C LEU A 41 -7.42 -13.85 -4.66
N ASN A 42 -8.63 -14.39 -4.46
CA ASN A 42 -9.25 -14.48 -3.15
C ASN A 42 -8.44 -15.38 -2.22
N LYS A 43 -7.94 -16.52 -2.69
CA LYS A 43 -7.03 -17.38 -1.88
C LYS A 43 -5.78 -16.64 -1.43
N LYS A 44 -5.21 -15.79 -2.29
CA LYS A 44 -4.04 -14.99 -1.96
C LYS A 44 -4.38 -13.83 -1.01
N LEU A 45 -5.55 -13.22 -1.14
CA LEU A 45 -6.04 -12.25 -0.17
C LEU A 45 -6.31 -12.90 1.19
N GLU A 46 -6.94 -14.07 1.27
CA GLU A 46 -7.14 -14.81 2.51
C GLU A 46 -5.80 -15.08 3.21
N PHE A 47 -4.79 -15.52 2.45
CA PHE A 47 -3.43 -15.67 2.96
C PHE A 47 -2.85 -14.36 3.53
N ILE A 48 -2.97 -13.25 2.80
CA ILE A 48 -2.53 -11.92 3.27
C ILE A 48 -3.31 -11.53 4.53
N HIS A 49 -4.61 -11.75 4.57
CA HIS A 49 -5.47 -11.40 5.69
C HIS A 49 -5.02 -12.14 6.96
N ASP A 50 -4.90 -13.46 6.87
CA ASP A 50 -4.54 -14.30 8.01
C ASP A 50 -3.15 -13.94 8.54
N TYR A 51 -2.19 -13.67 7.64
CA TYR A 51 -0.87 -13.22 8.01
C TYR A 51 -0.91 -11.84 8.72
N LEU A 52 -1.58 -10.84 8.12
CA LEU A 52 -1.66 -9.51 8.70
C LEU A 52 -2.41 -9.51 10.03
N LYS A 53 -3.44 -10.34 10.18
CA LYS A 53 -4.19 -10.49 11.42
C LYS A 53 -3.30 -11.05 12.54
N GLN A 54 -2.57 -12.13 12.28
CA GLN A 54 -1.60 -12.69 13.22
C GLN A 54 -0.51 -11.68 13.57
N LEU A 55 0.01 -10.95 12.58
CA LEU A 55 0.99 -9.89 12.81
C LEU A 55 0.44 -8.81 13.74
N VAL A 56 -0.75 -8.29 13.47
CA VAL A 56 -1.39 -7.24 14.28
C VAL A 56 -1.70 -7.71 15.70
N GLU A 57 -2.17 -8.94 15.87
CA GLU A 57 -2.38 -9.56 17.19
C GLU A 57 -1.07 -9.57 17.98
N ASN A 58 0.04 -10.02 17.38
CA ASN A 58 1.36 -10.03 18.02
C ASN A 58 1.90 -8.62 18.31
N LEU A 59 1.77 -7.68 17.36
CA LEU A 59 2.25 -6.30 17.51
C LEU A 59 1.51 -5.56 18.63
N ASN A 60 0.21 -5.79 18.79
CA ASN A 60 -0.58 -5.17 19.84
C ASN A 60 -0.26 -5.73 21.24
N VAL A 61 0.26 -6.96 21.32
CA VAL A 61 0.77 -7.57 22.56
C VAL A 61 2.16 -7.05 22.90
N ILE A 62 3.10 -7.14 21.95
CA ILE A 62 4.51 -6.78 22.16
C ILE A 62 4.68 -5.28 22.33
N LYS A 63 3.87 -4.46 21.61
CA LYS A 63 3.95 -3.00 21.57
C LYS A 63 5.40 -2.54 21.34
N PRO A 64 5.98 -2.85 20.17
CA PRO A 64 7.38 -2.56 19.89
C PRO A 64 7.71 -1.09 20.18
N ASP A 65 8.75 -0.85 20.97
CA ASP A 65 9.19 0.50 21.38
C ASP A 65 10.11 1.16 20.34
N ASN A 66 10.08 0.64 19.10
CA ASN A 66 10.95 1.11 18.02
C ASN A 66 10.57 2.54 17.64
N GLU A 67 11.52 3.46 17.86
CA GLU A 67 11.37 4.86 17.47
C GLU A 67 11.77 5.04 16.00
N ILE A 68 10.83 5.47 15.18
CA ILE A 68 11.06 5.76 13.76
C ILE A 68 11.16 7.26 13.49
N THR A 69 11.70 7.60 12.33
CA THR A 69 11.74 8.96 11.79
C THR A 69 10.74 9.06 10.64
N TYR A 70 9.89 10.08 10.65
CA TYR A 70 8.93 10.36 9.58
C TYR A 70 9.28 11.70 8.93
N SER A 71 9.38 11.74 7.60
CA SER A 71 9.84 12.94 6.91
C SER A 71 8.70 13.67 6.21
N LEU A 72 8.52 14.95 6.52
CA LEU A 72 7.66 15.85 5.74
C LEU A 72 8.48 16.41 4.57
N ASN A 73 8.19 15.92 3.36
CA ASN A 73 8.86 16.31 2.12
C ASN A 73 8.06 17.42 1.42
N VAL A 74 8.34 18.67 1.80
CA VAL A 74 7.60 19.85 1.31
C VAL A 74 7.96 20.15 -0.15
N ASN A 75 9.21 19.90 -0.53
CA ASN A 75 9.69 19.94 -1.90
C ASN A 75 10.90 18.99 -2.05
N ALA A 76 11.42 18.84 -3.27
CA ALA A 76 12.54 17.94 -3.56
C ALA A 76 13.83 18.22 -2.75
N GLN A 77 13.97 19.42 -2.20
CA GLN A 77 15.18 19.88 -1.51
C GLN A 77 15.00 20.05 0.01
N THR A 78 13.76 20.09 0.50
CA THR A 78 13.43 20.44 1.88
C THR A 78 12.65 19.32 2.54
N LYS A 79 13.35 18.59 3.41
CA LYS A 79 12.80 17.52 4.25
C LYS A 79 12.81 17.96 5.70
N TYR A 80 11.68 17.82 6.39
CA TYR A 80 11.59 18.04 7.83
C TYR A 80 11.40 16.70 8.54
N PRO A 81 12.47 16.12 9.12
CA PRO A 81 12.37 14.87 9.85
C PRO A 81 11.69 15.10 11.20
N ILE A 82 10.71 14.25 11.51
CA ILE A 82 10.06 14.15 12.81
C ILE A 82 10.57 12.85 13.44
N ASN A 83 11.43 12.99 14.44
CA ASN A 83 12.08 11.86 15.10
C ASN A 83 11.23 11.37 16.28
N LYS A 84 11.54 10.16 16.77
CA LYS A 84 10.94 9.58 17.98
C LYS A 84 9.43 9.40 17.87
N ILE A 85 9.03 8.88 16.72
CA ILE A 85 7.65 8.49 16.45
C ILE A 85 7.48 7.02 16.78
N ARG A 86 6.36 6.70 17.40
CA ARG A 86 5.94 5.35 17.76
C ARG A 86 4.72 4.98 16.95
N LYS A 87 4.63 3.71 16.58
CA LYS A 87 3.50 3.12 15.87
C LYS A 87 2.56 2.51 16.91
N ILE A 88 1.29 2.90 16.89
CA ILE A 88 0.27 2.43 17.84
C ILE A 88 -1.02 2.08 17.11
N ASN A 89 -1.94 1.41 17.82
CA ASN A 89 -3.28 1.09 17.33
C ASN A 89 -3.27 0.33 16.00
N PHE A 90 -2.52 -0.77 15.95
CA PHE A 90 -2.53 -1.61 14.75
C PHE A 90 -3.90 -2.27 14.61
N THR A 91 -4.54 -2.10 13.45
CA THR A 91 -5.83 -2.72 13.11
C THR A 91 -5.79 -3.29 11.70
N VAL A 92 -6.52 -4.39 11.50
CA VAL A 92 -6.81 -4.94 10.17
C VAL A 92 -8.29 -4.73 9.89
N HIS A 93 -8.60 -4.26 8.69
CA HIS A 93 -9.97 -4.07 8.20
C HIS A 93 -10.13 -4.76 6.86
N GLU A 94 -11.14 -5.62 6.79
CA GLU A 94 -11.69 -6.12 5.55
C GLU A 94 -12.70 -5.11 4.99
N GLY A 95 -12.76 -5.02 3.67
CA GLY A 95 -13.76 -4.20 2.98
C GLY A 95 -13.94 -4.66 1.55
N ASN A 96 -15.04 -4.22 0.94
CA ASN A 96 -15.31 -4.46 -0.46
C ASN A 96 -15.04 -3.19 -1.27
N SER A 97 -14.33 -3.36 -2.38
CA SER A 97 -14.11 -2.37 -3.42
C SER A 97 -15.09 -2.63 -4.58
N LYS A 98 -15.29 -1.62 -5.43
CA LYS A 98 -16.02 -1.80 -6.70
C LYS A 98 -15.41 -2.89 -7.60
N ASN A 99 -14.12 -3.21 -7.40
CA ASN A 99 -13.35 -4.13 -8.23
C ASN A 99 -12.96 -5.43 -7.49
N GLY A 100 -13.58 -5.74 -6.35
CA GLY A 100 -13.33 -6.96 -5.58
C GLY A 100 -13.04 -6.71 -4.12
N GLU A 101 -12.43 -7.70 -3.46
CA GLU A 101 -12.13 -7.65 -2.03
C GLU A 101 -10.92 -6.77 -1.73
N ARG A 102 -10.89 -6.21 -0.52
CA ARG A 102 -9.82 -5.34 -0.04
C ARG A 102 -9.52 -5.65 1.42
N ILE A 103 -8.23 -5.76 1.72
CA ILE A 103 -7.72 -5.87 3.08
C ILE A 103 -6.88 -4.64 3.36
N SER A 104 -7.00 -4.07 4.55
CA SER A 104 -6.15 -2.96 4.96
C SER A 104 -5.62 -3.10 6.36
N LEU A 105 -4.32 -2.91 6.51
CA LEU A 105 -3.66 -2.73 7.80
C LEU A 105 -3.47 -1.24 8.04
N LYS A 106 -3.89 -0.77 9.21
CA LYS A 106 -3.76 0.61 9.65
C LYS A 106 -3.01 0.68 10.96
N TYR A 107 -2.17 1.70 11.12
CA TYR A 107 -1.66 2.11 12.43
C TYR A 107 -1.53 3.63 12.50
N ASP A 108 -1.51 4.16 13.72
CA ASP A 108 -1.38 5.59 13.98
C ASP A 108 0.05 5.92 14.42
N LEU A 109 0.58 7.02 13.91
CA LEU A 109 1.87 7.58 14.32
C LEU A 109 1.67 8.55 15.47
N THR A 110 2.36 8.32 16.59
CA THR A 110 2.32 9.18 17.78
C THR A 110 3.71 9.54 18.29
N SER A 111 3.84 10.66 19.00
CA SER A 111 5.08 11.04 19.69
C SER A 111 4.74 11.67 21.05
N LYS A 112 5.60 11.46 22.05
CA LYS A 112 5.41 12.00 23.41
C LYS A 112 5.28 13.53 23.45
N LYS A 113 5.87 14.24 22.47
CA LYS A 113 5.84 15.71 22.36
C LYS A 113 4.89 16.22 21.27
N GLY A 114 4.05 15.33 20.73
CA GLY A 114 3.30 15.59 19.49
C GLY A 114 4.21 15.55 18.26
N LEU A 115 3.60 15.35 17.09
CA LEU A 115 4.30 15.40 15.80
C LEU A 115 4.57 16.87 15.47
N SER A 116 5.74 17.40 15.85
CA SER A 116 6.06 18.82 15.66
C SER A 116 7.37 19.02 14.92
N ILE A 117 7.40 20.01 14.03
CA ILE A 117 8.59 20.50 13.34
C ILE A 117 8.88 21.94 13.76
N THR A 118 10.17 22.28 13.83
CA THR A 118 10.62 23.66 14.05
C THR A 118 11.19 24.19 12.74
N VAL A 119 10.73 25.36 12.32
CA VAL A 119 11.08 26.00 11.04
C VAL A 119 11.77 27.32 11.37
N ASN A 120 13.07 27.39 11.06
CA ASN A 120 13.92 28.53 11.43
C ASN A 120 13.89 29.69 10.41
N LYS A 121 13.24 29.52 9.25
CA LYS A 121 13.24 30.51 8.15
C LYS A 121 11.81 30.95 7.83
N ASP A 122 11.53 32.24 8.01
CA ASP A 122 10.23 32.87 7.73
C ASP A 122 9.75 32.63 6.28
N GLY A 123 10.68 32.47 5.33
CA GLY A 123 10.34 32.21 3.92
C GLY A 123 9.87 30.78 3.61
N GLN A 124 10.14 29.79 4.46
CA GLN A 124 9.74 28.39 4.22
C GLN A 124 8.36 28.06 4.80
N LEU A 125 7.90 28.87 5.74
CA LEU A 125 6.65 28.69 6.44
C LEU A 125 5.42 28.72 5.51
N PRO A 126 5.28 29.67 4.55
CA PRO A 126 4.16 29.65 3.61
C PRO A 126 4.11 28.39 2.75
N ALA A 127 5.26 27.86 2.34
CA ALA A 127 5.35 26.63 1.57
C ALA A 127 4.88 25.41 2.38
N ILE A 128 5.25 25.34 3.65
CA ILE A 128 4.79 24.28 4.56
C ILE A 128 3.29 24.39 4.81
N ARG A 129 2.77 25.59 5.08
CA ARG A 129 1.32 25.82 5.26
C ARG A 129 0.53 25.36 4.04
N LYS A 130 0.96 25.77 2.85
CA LYS A 130 0.35 25.35 1.58
C LYS A 130 0.39 23.83 1.43
N TYR A 131 1.52 23.20 1.70
CA TYR A 131 1.67 21.75 1.64
C TYR A 131 0.74 21.00 2.62
N LEU A 132 0.67 21.44 3.87
CA LEU A 132 -0.21 20.83 4.87
C LEU A 132 -1.69 21.02 4.52
N MET A 133 -2.06 22.17 3.94
CA MET A 133 -3.41 22.42 3.43
C MET A 133 -3.75 21.52 2.23
N GLU A 134 -2.85 21.39 1.25
CA GLU A 134 -3.04 20.49 0.09
C GLU A 134 -3.22 19.03 0.51
N LYS A 135 -2.55 18.61 1.59
CA LYS A 135 -2.66 17.27 2.15
C LYS A 135 -3.76 17.12 3.21
N THR A 136 -4.54 18.18 3.45
CA THR A 136 -5.64 18.22 4.44
C THR A 136 -5.17 17.83 5.86
N ILE A 137 -3.91 18.14 6.19
CA ILE A 137 -3.33 17.85 7.51
C ILE A 137 -3.62 19.03 8.42
N LYS A 138 -4.33 18.78 9.53
CA LYS A 138 -4.58 19.80 10.55
C LYS A 138 -3.32 20.07 11.36
N TYR A 139 -2.99 21.35 11.54
CA TYR A 139 -1.81 21.77 12.30
C TYR A 139 -2.10 22.99 13.18
N PHE A 140 -1.31 23.13 14.23
CA PHE A 140 -1.23 24.29 15.10
C PHE A 140 0.14 24.93 14.93
N GLU A 141 0.19 26.26 14.91
CA GLU A 141 1.43 27.01 14.79
C GLU A 141 1.65 27.84 16.06
N ALA A 142 2.86 27.75 16.61
CA ALA A 142 3.31 28.53 17.75
C ALA A 142 4.63 29.22 17.41
N GLU A 143 4.76 30.50 17.73
CA GLU A 143 6.05 31.18 17.66
C GLU A 143 6.97 30.72 18.79
N THR A 144 8.24 30.52 18.49
CA THR A 144 9.28 30.13 19.43
C THR A 144 10.52 31.00 19.22
N GLU A 145 11.43 31.06 20.21
CA GLU A 145 12.68 31.83 20.11
C GLU A 145 13.57 31.45 18.92
N LYS A 146 13.36 30.26 18.32
CA LYS A 146 14.12 29.73 17.18
C LYS A 146 13.38 29.82 15.84
N GLY A 147 12.20 30.46 15.80
CA GLY A 147 11.31 30.53 14.64
C GLY A 147 9.93 29.96 14.95
N SER A 148 9.18 29.51 13.94
CA SER A 148 7.84 28.93 14.18
C SER A 148 7.90 27.42 14.39
N ARG A 149 7.15 26.94 15.38
CA ARG A 149 6.90 25.52 15.62
C ARG A 149 5.53 25.14 15.08
N ILE A 150 5.50 24.21 14.15
CA ILE A 150 4.27 23.64 13.60
C ILE A 150 4.05 22.28 14.24
N THR A 151 2.91 22.08 14.89
CA THR A 151 2.50 20.83 15.53
C THR A 151 1.31 20.25 14.78
N LEU A 152 1.41 19.03 14.28
CA LEU A 152 0.31 18.33 13.64
C LEU A 152 -0.71 17.92 14.70
N ILE A 153 -1.98 18.29 14.51
CA ILE A 153 -3.06 18.07 15.47
C ILE A 153 -3.62 16.66 15.35
N ASN A 154 -3.68 16.13 14.13
CA ASN A 154 -4.19 14.78 13.89
C ASN A 154 -3.05 13.76 13.87
N PRO A 155 -3.26 12.55 14.42
CA PRO A 155 -2.35 11.43 14.19
C PRO A 155 -2.30 11.16 12.69
N VAL A 156 -1.08 11.05 12.16
CA VAL A 156 -0.87 10.58 10.79
C VAL A 156 -1.08 9.07 10.83
N SER A 157 -2.18 8.60 10.23
CA SER A 157 -2.42 7.16 10.10
C SER A 157 -1.75 6.65 8.83
N THR A 158 -0.91 5.63 8.98
CA THR A 158 -0.33 4.86 7.89
C THR A 158 -1.27 3.72 7.52
N ARG A 159 -1.45 3.47 6.22
CA ARG A 159 -2.30 2.38 5.72
C ARG A 159 -1.60 1.57 4.66
N PHE A 160 -1.66 0.26 4.81
CA PHE A 160 -1.29 -0.73 3.79
C PHE A 160 -2.60 -1.32 3.27
N ILE A 161 -2.89 -1.14 1.99
CA ILE A 161 -4.17 -1.50 1.40
C ILE A 161 -3.91 -2.47 0.26
N TYR A 162 -4.28 -3.72 0.45
CA TYR A 162 -4.27 -4.75 -0.57
C TYR A 162 -5.65 -4.83 -1.21
N ALA A 163 -5.74 -4.70 -2.52
CA ALA A 163 -6.99 -4.79 -3.27
C ALA A 163 -6.80 -5.65 -4.52
N THR A 164 -7.82 -6.41 -4.90
CA THR A 164 -7.78 -7.21 -6.13
C THR A 164 -8.13 -6.39 -7.35
N ASP A 165 -7.45 -6.71 -8.44
CA ASP A 165 -7.73 -6.27 -9.79
C ASP A 165 -8.04 -7.52 -10.63
N LEU A 166 -9.33 -7.87 -10.71
CA LEU A 166 -9.82 -9.08 -11.38
C LEU A 166 -9.55 -9.05 -12.90
N ASP A 167 -9.54 -7.85 -13.48
CA ASP A 167 -9.37 -7.64 -14.92
C ASP A 167 -7.94 -7.95 -15.36
N ASN A 168 -6.96 -7.56 -14.53
CA ASN A 168 -5.54 -7.79 -14.80
C ASN A 168 -4.97 -9.01 -14.08
N CYS A 169 -5.78 -9.70 -13.27
CA CYS A 169 -5.35 -10.79 -12.38
C CYS A 169 -4.18 -10.39 -11.46
N MET A 170 -4.33 -9.25 -10.76
CA MET A 170 -3.26 -8.70 -9.90
C MET A 170 -3.77 -8.30 -8.51
N ILE A 171 -2.84 -8.22 -7.56
CA ILE A 171 -3.06 -7.61 -6.23
C ILE A 171 -2.34 -6.26 -6.21
N ILE A 172 -3.11 -5.21 -5.93
CA ILE A 172 -2.60 -3.84 -5.82
C ILE A 172 -2.38 -3.52 -4.35
N LEU A 173 -1.14 -3.17 -3.99
CA LEU A 173 -0.78 -2.63 -2.69
C LEU A 173 -0.67 -1.11 -2.76
N ASN A 174 -1.58 -0.42 -2.07
CA ASN A 174 -1.48 1.02 -1.84
C ASN A 174 -0.93 1.30 -0.44
N LEU A 175 0.20 2.01 -0.37
CA LEU A 175 0.86 2.42 0.86
C LEU A 175 0.62 3.91 1.09
N ASP A 176 -0.22 4.26 2.05
CA ASP A 176 -0.49 5.66 2.43
C ASP A 176 0.31 6.06 3.67
N ASN A 177 0.93 7.24 3.63
CA ASN A 177 1.51 7.90 4.81
C ASN A 177 2.57 7.07 5.55
N PHE A 178 3.39 6.29 4.84
CA PHE A 178 4.39 5.42 5.46
C PHE A 178 5.66 6.18 5.87
N ASP A 179 6.39 6.75 4.90
CA ASP A 179 7.62 7.54 5.13
C ASP A 179 7.43 9.05 4.84
N GLY A 180 6.18 9.44 4.60
CA GLY A 180 5.79 10.81 4.32
C GLY A 180 4.35 10.85 3.79
N PRO A 181 3.74 12.03 3.59
CA PRO A 181 2.32 12.15 3.22
C PRO A 181 2.12 11.99 1.70
N TRP A 182 2.47 10.80 1.23
CA TRP A 182 2.31 10.33 -0.14
C TRP A 182 1.73 8.91 -0.14
N SER A 183 1.23 8.52 -1.30
CA SER A 183 0.71 7.18 -1.55
C SER A 183 1.61 6.51 -2.58
N ASN A 184 2.07 5.29 -2.28
CA ASN A 184 2.75 4.45 -3.26
C ASN A 184 1.79 3.36 -3.75
N LEU A 185 1.84 3.02 -5.03
CA LEU A 185 1.04 1.96 -5.62
C LEU A 185 1.99 0.92 -6.21
N ILE A 186 1.90 -0.30 -5.69
CA ILE A 186 2.67 -1.46 -6.16
C ILE A 186 1.68 -2.49 -6.69
N ARG A 187 2.06 -3.19 -7.76
CA ARG A 187 1.25 -4.26 -8.36
C ARG A 187 2.00 -5.57 -8.25
N TYR A 188 1.32 -6.60 -7.76
CA TYR A 188 1.84 -7.95 -7.60
C TYR A 188 1.01 -8.92 -8.44
N GLY A 189 1.68 -9.86 -9.10
CA GLY A 189 1.03 -11.06 -9.59
C GLY A 189 0.68 -12.02 -8.43
N PRO A 190 -0.22 -12.99 -8.64
CA PRO A 190 -0.57 -13.98 -7.61
C PRO A 190 0.63 -14.78 -7.10
N GLU A 191 1.61 -15.05 -7.96
CA GLU A 191 2.82 -15.81 -7.63
C GLU A 191 3.83 -14.99 -6.81
N ASP A 192 3.79 -13.66 -6.91
CA ASP A 192 4.71 -12.78 -6.16
C ASP A 192 4.31 -12.69 -4.67
N ILE A 193 3.04 -12.97 -4.35
CA ILE A 193 2.56 -13.05 -2.98
C ILE A 193 2.99 -14.38 -2.37
N THR A 194 4.13 -14.33 -1.69
CA THR A 194 4.77 -15.42 -0.96
C THR A 194 4.90 -15.08 0.52
N GLU A 195 5.21 -16.08 1.35
CA GLU A 195 5.51 -15.88 2.76
C GLU A 195 6.73 -14.97 2.96
N GLU A 196 7.76 -15.11 2.11
CA GLU A 196 8.95 -14.24 2.12
C GLU A 196 8.59 -12.77 1.91
N LEU A 197 7.71 -12.45 0.96
CA LEU A 197 7.25 -11.08 0.74
C LEU A 197 6.51 -10.54 1.98
N MET A 198 5.71 -11.38 2.64
CA MET A 198 4.95 -10.99 3.83
C MET A 198 5.84 -10.78 5.05
N ASP A 199 6.90 -11.59 5.20
CA ASP A 199 7.96 -11.41 6.21
C ASP A 199 8.71 -10.10 5.99
N GLU A 200 9.13 -9.81 4.75
CA GLU A 200 9.81 -8.57 4.41
C GLU A 200 8.89 -7.35 4.58
N THR A 201 7.59 -7.51 4.33
CA THR A 201 6.57 -6.49 4.65
C THR A 201 6.47 -6.26 6.15
N ALA A 202 6.48 -7.32 6.97
CA ALA A 202 6.43 -7.21 8.42
C ALA A 202 7.67 -6.49 8.98
N LYS A 203 8.87 -6.86 8.52
CA LYS A 203 10.13 -6.16 8.84
C LYS A 203 10.06 -4.68 8.46
N TYR A 204 9.54 -4.40 7.26
CA TYR A 204 9.34 -3.03 6.80
C TYR A 204 8.37 -2.25 7.70
N ILE A 205 7.26 -2.86 8.13
CA ILE A 205 6.31 -2.28 9.09
C ILE A 205 6.98 -2.06 10.46
N LEU A 206 7.93 -2.89 10.87
CA LEU A 206 8.67 -2.72 12.13
C LEU A 206 9.80 -1.68 12.04
N GLY A 207 10.20 -1.29 10.81
CA GLY A 207 11.33 -0.41 10.58
C GLY A 207 12.68 -1.12 10.68
N GLU A 208 12.69 -2.44 10.51
CA GLU A 208 13.91 -3.24 10.42
C GLU A 208 14.46 -3.21 8.99
N GLU A 209 15.73 -3.61 8.82
CA GLU A 209 16.31 -3.77 7.48
C GLU A 209 15.48 -4.79 6.70
N SER A 210 14.90 -4.35 5.58
CA SER A 210 14.09 -5.20 4.72
C SER A 210 14.42 -4.97 3.25
N LYS A 211 14.27 -6.03 2.47
CA LYS A 211 14.37 -6.03 1.00
C LYS A 211 13.03 -5.69 0.35
N PHE A 212 12.05 -5.25 1.12
CA PHE A 212 10.71 -4.92 0.63
C PHE A 212 10.75 -3.92 -0.52
N SER A 213 11.60 -2.89 -0.47
CA SER A 213 11.75 -1.92 -1.56
C SER A 213 12.34 -2.51 -2.86
N GLU A 214 13.17 -3.54 -2.75
CA GLU A 214 13.76 -4.25 -3.89
C GLU A 214 12.74 -5.23 -4.49
N LEU A 215 12.06 -6.00 -3.63
CA LEU A 215 11.05 -7.00 -4.01
C LEU A 215 9.76 -6.35 -4.56
N SER A 216 9.41 -5.15 -4.10
CA SER A 216 8.26 -4.39 -4.60
C SER A 216 8.48 -3.72 -5.96
N GLY A 217 9.63 -3.93 -6.61
CA GLY A 217 9.93 -3.38 -7.94
C GLY A 217 10.12 -1.86 -7.99
N ASN A 218 10.16 -1.19 -6.83
CA ASN A 218 10.31 0.28 -6.73
C ASN A 218 11.78 0.75 -6.80
N SER A 219 12.74 -0.16 -6.89
CA SER A 219 14.10 0.22 -7.22
C SER A 219 14.22 0.38 -8.75
N VAL A 220 14.15 1.62 -9.23
CA VAL A 220 14.89 1.95 -10.46
C VAL A 220 16.34 1.68 -10.09
N SER A 221 16.91 0.59 -10.59
CA SER A 221 18.30 0.23 -10.26
C SER A 221 19.19 1.45 -10.51
N ASP A 222 20.22 1.68 -9.69
CA ASP A 222 21.14 2.81 -9.89
C ASP A 222 21.75 2.82 -11.30
N LYS A 223 21.86 1.64 -11.94
CA LYS A 223 22.23 1.51 -13.35
C LYS A 223 21.22 2.11 -14.30
N THR A 224 19.92 1.91 -14.06
CA THR A 224 18.84 2.49 -14.87
C THR A 224 18.74 4.01 -14.66
N ILE A 225 19.00 4.51 -13.43
CA ILE A 225 19.11 5.94 -13.15
C ILE A 225 20.33 6.55 -13.87
N MET A 226 21.48 5.87 -13.86
CA MET A 226 22.67 6.29 -14.62
C MET A 226 22.40 6.32 -16.13
N GLN A 227 21.77 5.29 -16.69
CA GLN A 227 21.44 5.24 -18.12
C GLN A 227 20.47 6.36 -18.54
N LEU A 228 19.49 6.69 -17.70
CA LEU A 228 18.59 7.81 -17.94
C LEU A 228 19.31 9.17 -17.85
N ARG A 229 20.27 9.33 -16.94
CA ARG A 229 21.12 10.53 -16.85
C ARG A 229 22.04 10.69 -18.07
N ASP A 230 22.62 9.60 -18.55
CA ASP A 230 23.45 9.59 -19.77
C ASP A 230 22.62 9.89 -21.03
N HIS A 231 21.37 9.45 -21.08
CA HIS A 231 20.48 9.78 -22.19
C HIS A 231 20.06 11.25 -22.19
N LEU A 232 19.77 11.84 -21.03
CA LEU A 232 19.36 13.24 -20.92
C LEU A 232 20.51 14.23 -21.15
N THR A 233 21.75 13.83 -20.90
CA THR A 233 22.94 14.66 -21.19
C THR A 233 23.38 14.65 -22.65
N LYS A 234 22.94 13.66 -23.45
CA LYS A 234 23.23 13.57 -24.90
C LYS A 234 22.26 14.38 -25.78
N PHE A 235 21.22 14.97 -25.21
CA PHE A 235 20.22 15.79 -25.92
C PHE A 235 20.29 17.28 -25.58
N ASN A 236 21.36 17.73 -24.91
CA ASN A 236 21.79 19.13 -24.83
C ASN A 236 23.14 19.29 -25.55
#